data_AF-A0A925I6U2-F1
#
_entry.id   AF-A0A925I6U2-F1
#
_cell.length_a   1.000
_cell.length_b   1.000
_cell.length_c   1.000
_cell.angle_alpha   90.00
_cell.angle_beta   90.00
_cell.angle_gamma   90.00
#
_symmetry.space_group_name_H-M   'P 1'
#
loop_
_entity.id
_entity.type
_entity.pdbx_description
1 polymer ?
#
loop_
_entity_poly.entity_id
_entity_poly.type
_entity_poly.pdbx_seq_one_letter_code
_entity_poly.pdbx_strand_id
1 'polypeptide(L)'
;MSNAYIYVFTPKEFSQQDVADFLDQTEGIDNWFYSMPNSMFIVGTVPARTLSRLLKERFGEHRHLITIISKKARAGWLPKEHWNLIPSEDA
;
A
#
# COMPACT_ATOMS: atom_id res chain seq x y z
N MET A 1 14.38 3.08 7.50
CA MET A 1 13.08 3.13 8.22
C MET A 1 11.98 2.92 7.21
N SER A 2 11.01 2.06 7.53
CA SER A 2 9.87 1.79 6.67
C SER A 2 8.85 2.93 6.70
N ASN A 3 8.15 3.08 5.59
CA ASN A 3 7.03 3.98 5.39
C ASN A 3 5.77 3.16 5.18
N ALA A 4 4.61 3.76 5.49
CA ALA A 4 3.32 3.22 5.12
C ALA A 4 2.72 4.01 3.95
N TYR A 5 2.02 3.30 3.08
CA TYR A 5 1.37 3.85 1.91
C TYR A 5 -0.08 3.38 1.83
N ILE A 6 -0.94 4.22 1.25
CA ILE A 6 -2.24 3.78 0.73
C ILE A 6 -2.11 3.74 -0.79
N TYR A 7 -2.26 2.54 -1.35
CA TYR A 7 -2.44 2.32 -2.77
C TYR A 7 -3.93 2.23 -3.06
N VAL A 8 -4.41 3.00 -4.04
CA VAL A 8 -5.80 3.01 -4.50
C VAL A 8 -5.80 2.76 -5.99
N PHE A 9 -6.66 1.86 -6.46
CA PHE A 9 -6.69 1.47 -7.87
C PHE A 9 -8.10 1.22 -8.35
N THR A 10 -8.32 1.38 -9.65
CA THR A 10 -9.57 0.93 -10.26
C THR A 10 -9.42 -0.55 -10.60
N PRO A 11 -10.25 -1.45 -10.06
CA PRO A 11 -10.25 -2.85 -10.50
C PRO A 11 -10.68 -2.89 -11.97
N LYS A 12 -9.90 -3.57 -12.80
CA LYS A 12 -10.22 -3.76 -14.23
C LYS A 12 -9.80 -5.14 -14.70
N GLU A 13 -8.51 -5.31 -15.00
CA GLU A 13 -7.95 -6.54 -15.57
C GLU A 13 -7.20 -7.38 -14.54
N PHE A 14 -6.99 -6.83 -13.34
CA PHE A 14 -6.38 -7.51 -12.20
C PHE A 14 -7.25 -7.31 -10.95
N SER A 15 -7.25 -8.32 -10.11
CA SER A 15 -7.96 -8.41 -8.85
C SER A 15 -7.13 -7.84 -7.71
N GLN A 16 -7.74 -7.74 -6.52
CA GLN A 16 -6.98 -7.46 -5.31
C GLN A 16 -5.88 -8.51 -5.09
N GLN A 17 -6.21 -9.80 -5.24
CA GLN A 17 -5.26 -10.90 -5.04
C GLN A 17 -4.03 -10.78 -5.94
N ASP A 18 -4.19 -10.35 -7.20
CA ASP A 18 -3.04 -10.15 -8.09
C ASP A 18 -2.06 -9.11 -7.55
N VAL A 19 -2.56 -8.06 -6.87
CA VAL A 19 -1.72 -7.05 -6.22
C VAL A 19 -1.03 -7.63 -4.99
N ALA A 20 -1.74 -8.43 -4.18
CA ALA A 20 -1.14 -9.14 -3.05
C ALA A 20 0.04 -10.02 -3.49
N ASP A 21 -0.19 -10.86 -4.50
CA ASP A 21 0.82 -11.77 -5.03
C ASP A 21 2.04 -11.01 -5.57
N PHE A 22 1.83 -9.85 -6.18
CA PHE A 22 2.91 -8.97 -6.62
C PHE A 22 3.70 -8.38 -5.44
N LEU A 23 3.02 -7.93 -4.39
CA LEU A 23 3.66 -7.34 -3.22
C LEU A 23 4.47 -8.38 -2.42
N ASP A 24 3.99 -9.61 -2.31
CA ASP A 24 4.72 -10.72 -1.67
C ASP A 24 6.04 -11.06 -2.38
N GLN A 25 6.13 -10.76 -3.68
CA GLN A 25 7.33 -10.99 -4.50
C GLN A 25 8.23 -9.75 -4.61
N THR A 26 7.80 -8.61 -4.06
CA THR A 26 8.52 -7.34 -4.20
C THR A 26 9.49 -7.12 -3.05
N GLU A 27 10.79 -7.08 -3.36
CA GLU A 27 11.83 -6.78 -2.37
C GLU A 27 11.60 -5.41 -1.73
N GLY A 28 11.73 -5.35 -0.40
CA GLY A 28 11.58 -4.12 0.38
C GLY A 28 10.14 -3.80 0.78
N ILE A 29 9.18 -4.69 0.52
CA ILE A 29 7.85 -4.68 1.16
C ILE A 29 7.93 -5.53 2.43
N ASP A 30 7.62 -4.92 3.58
CA ASP A 30 7.68 -5.59 4.88
C ASP A 30 6.35 -6.30 5.19
N ASN A 31 5.23 -5.63 4.92
CA ASN A 31 3.88 -6.17 5.05
C ASN A 31 2.86 -5.35 4.26
N TRP A 32 1.70 -5.93 4.02
CA TRP A 32 0.55 -5.23 3.43
C TRP A 32 -0.75 -5.78 4.02
N PHE A 33 -1.84 -5.02 3.87
CA PHE A 33 -3.17 -5.49 4.25
C PHE A 33 -4.27 -4.75 3.47
N TYR A 34 -5.45 -5.36 3.43
CA TYR A 34 -6.68 -4.75 2.94
C TYR A 34 -7.58 -4.37 4.11
N SER A 35 -8.15 -3.18 4.05
CA SER A 35 -9.18 -2.77 5.02
C SER A 35 -10.37 -2.07 4.36
N MET A 36 -10.26 -1.77 3.07
CA MET A 36 -11.26 -1.04 2.30
C MET A 36 -11.28 -1.57 0.85
N PRO A 37 -12.42 -1.48 0.15
CA PRO A 37 -12.48 -1.83 -1.27
C PRO A 37 -11.47 -1.02 -2.09
N ASN A 38 -10.93 -1.65 -3.14
CA ASN A 38 -10.09 -0.98 -4.15
C ASN A 38 -8.86 -0.24 -3.60
N SER A 39 -8.40 -0.62 -2.40
CA SER A 39 -7.24 -0.03 -1.77
C SER A 39 -6.45 -1.02 -0.94
N MET A 40 -5.16 -0.76 -0.81
CA MET A 40 -4.22 -1.53 -0.02
C MET A 40 -3.39 -0.62 0.84
N PHE A 41 -3.09 -1.09 2.03
CA PHE A 41 -2.08 -0.52 2.89
C PHE A 41 -0.80 -1.30 2.69
N ILE A 42 0.30 -0.59 2.44
CA ILE A 42 1.59 -1.19 2.10
C ILE A 42 2.62 -0.58 3.01
N VAL A 43 3.41 -1.40 3.68
CA VAL A 43 4.50 -0.98 4.56
C VAL A 43 5.79 -1.51 3.98
N GLY A 44 6.79 -0.64 3.85
CA GLY A 44 8.06 -1.04 3.29
C GLY A 44 9.07 0.08 3.18
N THR A 45 10.23 -0.26 2.63
CA THR A 45 11.34 0.66 2.35
C THR A 45 11.30 1.20 0.92
N VAL A 46 10.50 0.58 0.04
CA VAL A 46 10.35 1.00 -1.37
C VAL A 46 9.67 2.38 -1.45
N PRO A 47 10.27 3.38 -2.12
CA PRO A 47 9.64 4.67 -2.30
C PRO A 47 8.34 4.59 -3.11
N ALA A 48 7.32 5.38 -2.75
CA ALA A 48 6.02 5.40 -3.41
C ALA A 48 6.10 5.55 -4.94
N ARG A 49 6.99 6.42 -5.44
CA ARG A 49 7.21 6.62 -6.88
C ARG A 49 7.74 5.36 -7.56
N THR A 50 8.66 4.65 -6.92
CA THR A 50 9.20 3.38 -7.42
C THR A 50 8.11 2.33 -7.45
N LEU A 51 7.34 2.20 -6.37
CA LEU A 51 6.25 1.23 -6.28
C LEU A 51 5.15 1.49 -7.32
N SER A 52 4.75 2.75 -7.53
CA SER A 52 3.80 3.14 -8.61
C SER A 52 4.31 2.72 -9.99
N ARG A 53 5.60 2.93 -10.29
CA ARG A 53 6.21 2.49 -11.54
C ARG A 53 6.17 0.98 -11.69
N LEU A 54 6.56 0.22 -10.67
CA LEU A 54 6.55 -1.25 -10.72
C LEU A 54 5.13 -1.81 -10.91
N LEU A 55 4.13 -1.23 -10.23
CA LEU A 55 2.72 -1.60 -10.41
C LEU A 55 2.23 -1.31 -11.83
N LYS A 56 2.64 -0.18 -12.41
CA LYS A 56 2.34 0.14 -13.82
C LYS A 56 3.01 -0.83 -14.78
N GLU A 57 4.27 -1.19 -14.55
CA GLU A 57 5.01 -2.16 -15.37
C GLU A 57 4.38 -3.55 -15.29
N ARG A 58 3.88 -3.95 -14.11
CA ARG A 58 3.26 -5.27 -13.88
C ARG A 58 1.86 -5.39 -14.47
N PHE A 59 1.02 -4.36 -14.29
CA PHE A 59 -0.41 -4.42 -14.58
C PHE A 59 -0.86 -3.52 -15.76
N GLY A 60 0.10 -2.89 -16.45
CA GLY A 60 -0.18 -2.04 -17.60
C GLY A 60 -0.84 -0.70 -17.26
N GLU A 61 -1.42 -0.05 -18.28
CA GLU A 61 -2.09 1.23 -18.13
C GLU A 61 -3.42 1.09 -17.36
N HIS A 62 -3.44 1.63 -16.14
CA HIS A 62 -4.63 1.69 -15.30
C HIS A 62 -4.60 2.92 -14.41
N ARG A 63 -5.78 3.33 -13.90
CA ARG A 63 -5.87 4.42 -12.94
C ARG A 63 -5.49 3.92 -11.56
N HIS A 64 -4.43 4.48 -11.00
CA HIS A 64 -4.07 4.29 -9.61
C HIS A 64 -3.47 5.53 -8.97
N LEU A 65 -3.43 5.53 -7.65
CA LEU A 65 -2.81 6.49 -6.78
C LEU A 65 -2.02 5.71 -5.73
N ILE A 66 -0.83 6.20 -5.38
CA ILE A 66 -0.15 5.81 -4.16
C ILE A 66 0.25 7.05 -3.38
N THR A 67 -0.07 7.06 -2.09
CA THR A 67 0.28 8.17 -1.20
C THR A 67 0.88 7.64 0.10
N ILE A 68 1.75 8.44 0.71
CA ILE A 68 2.36 8.12 2.00
C ILE A 68 1.39 8.44 3.14
N ILE A 69 1.31 7.55 4.13
CA ILE A 69 0.63 7.80 5.39
C ILE A 69 1.61 8.51 6.31
N SER A 70 1.29 9.74 6.69
CA SER A 70 2.11 10.52 7.62
C SER A 70 2.19 9.85 8.98
N LYS A 71 3.40 9.75 9.55
CA LYS A 71 3.60 9.22 10.91
C LYS A 71 3.07 10.15 12.01
N LYS A 72 2.92 11.44 11.71
CA LYS A 72 2.53 12.51 12.65
C LYS A 72 1.11 13.02 12.46
N ALA A 73 0.56 12.81 11.26
CA ALA A 73 -0.70 13.43 10.84
C ALA A 73 -1.60 12.41 10.14
N ARG A 74 -1.72 11.21 10.73
CA ARG A 74 -2.69 10.19 10.33
C ARG A 74 -3.96 10.31 11.16
N ALA A 75 -5.11 10.24 10.51
CA ALA A 75 -6.40 10.29 11.16
C ALA A 75 -7.37 9.38 10.40
N GLY A 76 -8.36 8.83 11.09
CA GLY A 76 -9.37 7.96 10.52
C GLY A 76 -9.82 6.87 11.49
N TRP A 77 -10.77 6.06 11.04
CA TRP A 77 -11.25 4.91 11.80
C TRP A 77 -10.92 3.63 11.05
N LEU A 78 -9.99 2.87 11.63
CA LEU A 78 -9.64 1.50 11.22
C LEU A 78 -9.70 0.62 12.47
N PRO A 79 -9.87 -0.69 12.31
CA PRO A 79 -9.66 -1.64 13.39
C PRO A 79 -8.29 -1.45 14.03
N LYS A 80 -8.19 -1.69 15.35
CA LYS A 80 -6.97 -1.44 16.13
C LYS A 80 -5.79 -2.25 15.60
N GLU A 81 -6.04 -3.50 15.25
CA GLU A 81 -5.10 -4.42 14.63
C GLU A 81 -4.51 -3.87 13.33
N HIS A 82 -5.29 -3.17 12.51
CA HIS A 82 -4.81 -2.54 11.28
C HIS A 82 -3.97 -1.29 11.57
N TRP A 83 -4.38 -0.48 12.54
CA TRP A 83 -3.57 0.66 12.98
C TRP A 83 -2.20 0.26 13.52
N ASN A 84 -2.11 -0.89 14.20
CA ASN A 84 -0.86 -1.42 14.74
C ASN A 84 0.14 -1.85 13.64
N LEU A 85 -0.34 -2.14 12.44
CA LEU A 85 0.52 -2.48 11.29
C LEU A 85 1.10 -1.24 10.61
N ILE A 86 0.56 -0.05 10.87
CA ILE A 86 1.03 1.20 10.26
C ILE A 86 2.02 1.86 11.22
N PRO A 87 3.26 2.18 10.80
CA PRO A 87 4.20 2.91 11.65
C PRO A 87 3.68 4.29 12.07
N SER A 88 3.90 4.67 13.34
CA SER A 88 3.70 6.02 13.88
C SER A 88 4.91 6.47 14.68
N GLU A 89 5.01 7.78 14.93
CA GLU A 89 5.99 8.33 15.88
C GLU A 89 5.49 8.34 17.33
N ASP A 90 4.20 8.09 17.57
CA ASP A 90 3.60 8.03 18.91
C ASP A 90 3.75 6.65 19.60
N ALA A 91 4.55 5.75 19.03
CA ALA A 91 4.73 4.37 19.48
C ALA A 91 6.18 4.08 19.89
#